data_AF-A0A4U8WG78-F1
#
_entry.id   AF-A0A4U8WG78-F1
#
_cell.length_a   1.000
_cell.length_b   1.000
_cell.length_c   1.000
_cell.angle_alpha   90.00
_cell.angle_beta   90.00
_cell.angle_gamma   90.00
#
_symmetry.space_group_name_H-M   'P 1'
#
loop_
_entity.id
_entity.type
_entity.pdbx_description
1 polymer ?
#
loop_
_entity_poly.entity_id
_entity_poly.type
_entity_poly.pdbx_seq_one_letter_code
_entity_poly.pdbx_strand_id
1 'polypeptide(L)' 'MSQYQFWRHDNKSIELWSNKVIFQKINFVHQNPVEAGLVFRAEDYRYSSAVDYADEKSLLDDIVVFRIFDL' A
#
# COMPACT_ATOMS: atom_id res chain seq x y z
N MET A 1 -13.88 -7.44 30.94
CA MET A 1 -12.58 -8.06 30.60
C MET A 1 -12.75 -8.75 29.25
N SER A 2 -12.24 -8.15 28.17
CA SER A 2 -12.09 -8.89 26.91
C SER A 2 -10.89 -9.81 27.10
N GLN A 3 -11.09 -11.12 27.20
CA GLN A 3 -10.00 -12.06 27.47
C GLN A 3 -9.07 -12.23 26.27
N TYR A 4 -9.46 -11.81 25.06
CA TYR A 4 -8.62 -11.84 23.87
C TYR A 4 -8.95 -10.66 22.96
N GLN A 5 -8.00 -9.74 22.81
CA GLN A 5 -8.11 -8.61 21.89
C GLN A 5 -6.94 -8.65 20.91
N PHE A 6 -7.25 -9.00 19.66
CA PHE A 6 -6.29 -9.02 18.56
C PHE A 6 -6.16 -7.64 17.89
N TRP A 7 -7.28 -6.95 17.67
CA TRP A 7 -7.32 -5.65 17.00
C TRP A 7 -7.09 -4.48 17.96
N ARG A 8 -6.30 -3.51 17.52
CA ARG A 8 -6.19 -2.22 18.20
C ARG A 8 -7.33 -1.28 17.78
N HIS A 9 -7.76 -0.39 18.67
CA HIS A 9 -8.84 0.56 18.41
C HIS A 9 -8.39 1.87 17.73
N ASP A 10 -7.09 2.06 17.51
CA ASP A 10 -6.53 3.28 16.91
C ASP A 10 -6.50 3.22 15.38
N ASN A 11 -7.67 3.23 14.76
CA ASN A 11 -7.75 3.47 13.31
C ASN A 11 -7.37 4.93 12.98
N LYS A 12 -6.64 5.12 11.88
CA LYS A 12 -6.21 6.43 11.36
C LYS A 12 -6.81 6.67 9.97
N SER A 13 -8.13 6.82 9.92
CA SER A 13 -8.81 7.19 8.67
C SER A 13 -8.35 8.56 8.19
N ILE A 14 -7.98 8.66 6.91
CA ILE A 14 -7.56 9.91 6.26
C ILE A 14 -8.35 10.05 4.96
N GLU A 15 -8.96 11.21 4.76
CA GLU A 15 -9.67 11.54 3.53
C GLU A 15 -8.70 11.79 2.36
N LEU A 16 -9.04 11.23 1.20
CA LEU A 16 -8.27 11.36 -0.04
C LEU A 16 -8.91 12.42 -0.95
N TRP A 17 -8.57 13.69 -0.73
CA TRP A 17 -9.24 14.83 -1.37
C TRP A 17 -8.57 15.37 -2.64
N SER A 18 -7.39 14.86 -3.01
CA SER A 18 -6.72 15.24 -4.26
C SER A 18 -5.84 14.13 -4.79
N ASN A 19 -5.55 14.18 -6.10
CA ASN A 19 -4.60 13.30 -6.77
C ASN A 19 -3.23 13.26 -6.08
N LYS A 20 -2.75 14.42 -5.61
CA LYS A 20 -1.50 14.52 -4.84
C LYS A 20 -1.56 13.72 -3.54
N VAL A 21 -2.67 13.82 -2.80
CA VAL A 21 -2.84 13.08 -1.54
C VAL A 21 -3.02 11.58 -1.79
N ILE A 22 -3.76 11.20 -2.85
CA ILE A 22 -3.91 9.79 -3.25
C ILE A 22 -2.54 9.18 -3.54
N PHE A 23 -1.75 9.83 -4.41
CA PHE A 23 -0.41 9.37 -4.77
C PHE A 23 0.52 9.27 -3.55
N GLN A 24 0.49 10.28 -2.67
CA GLN A 24 1.24 10.24 -1.42
C GLN A 24 0.89 9.01 -0.57
N LYS A 25 -0.39 8.66 -0.46
CA LYS A 25 -0.83 7.51 0.35
C LYS A 25 -0.52 6.17 -0.29
N ILE A 26 -0.62 6.06 -1.62
CA ILE A 26 -0.17 4.87 -2.36
C ILE A 26 1.31 4.62 -2.07
N ASN A 27 2.16 5.63 -2.27
CA ASN A 27 3.61 5.51 -2.01
C ASN A 27 3.91 5.17 -0.56
N PHE A 28 3.23 5.81 0.40
CA PHE A 28 3.39 5.50 1.81
C PHE A 28 3.10 4.02 2.12
N VAL A 29 1.97 3.50 1.62
CA VAL A 29 1.60 2.09 1.84
C VAL A 29 2.61 1.14 1.20
N HIS A 30 3.08 1.42 -0.01
CA HIS A 30 4.08 0.60 -0.70
C HIS A 30 5.46 0.62 -0.04
N GLN A 31 5.86 1.73 0.58
CA GLN A 31 7.14 1.84 1.29
C GLN A 31 7.12 1.26 2.70
N ASN A 32 5.94 1.04 3.31
CA ASN A 32 5.84 0.47 4.67
C ASN A 32 6.68 -0.80 4.88
N PRO A 33 6.70 -1.80 3.97
CA PRO A 33 7.54 -2.99 4.13
C PRO A 33 9.05 -2.71 4.09
N VAL A 34 9.47 -1.67 3.35
CA VAL A 34 10.88 -1.24 3.26
C VAL A 34 11.28 -0.54 4.56
N GLU A 35 10.47 0.42 5.03
CA GLU A 35 10.69 1.13 6.30
C GLU A 35 10.67 0.18 7.51
N ALA A 36 9.88 -0.90 7.44
CA ALA A 36 9.85 -1.96 8.44
C ALA A 36 11.05 -2.93 8.35
N GLY A 37 11.91 -2.81 7.33
CA GLY A 37 13.07 -3.68 7.11
C GLY A 37 12.74 -5.10 6.65
N LEU A 38 11.54 -5.32 6.10
CA LEU A 38 11.11 -6.65 5.64
C LEU A 38 11.66 -7.00 4.25
N VAL A 39 11.86 -5.97 3.41
CA VAL A 39 12.34 -6.09 2.02
C VAL A 39 13.23 -4.89 1.67
N PHE A 40 14.08 -5.03 0.65
CA PHE A 40 14.92 -3.94 0.16
C PHE A 40 14.21 -3.05 -0.87
N ARG A 41 13.23 -3.58 -1.59
CA ARG A 41 12.41 -2.87 -2.57
C ARG A 41 10.94 -3.09 -2.27
N ALA A 42 10.10 -2.10 -2.57
CA ALA A 42 8.67 -2.16 -2.23
C ALA A 42 7.94 -3.31 -2.96
N GLU A 43 8.27 -3.51 -4.22
CA GLU A 43 7.75 -4.54 -5.13
C GLU A 43 8.14 -5.97 -4.71
N ASP A 44 9.20 -6.16 -3.92
CA ASP A 44 9.59 -7.48 -3.40
C ASP A 44 8.62 -7.98 -2.31
N TYR A 45 7.76 -7.10 -1.76
CA TYR A 45 6.79 -7.51 -0.74
C TYR A 45 5.58 -8.19 -1.36
N ARG A 46 5.57 -9.53 -1.30
CA ARG A 46 4.55 -10.42 -1.91
C ARG A 46 3.09 -10.05 -1.65
N TYR A 47 2.78 -9.46 -0.49
CA TYR A 47 1.41 -9.15 -0.07
C TYR A 47 1.09 -7.66 -0.18
N SER A 48 1.63 -7.00 -1.21
CA SER A 48 1.38 -5.60 -1.57
C SER A 48 1.14 -5.50 -3.07
N SER A 49 0.38 -4.49 -3.50
CA SER A 49 0.20 -4.15 -4.91
C SER A 49 1.37 -3.39 -5.52
N ALA A 50 2.45 -3.16 -4.76
CA ALA A 50 3.64 -2.45 -5.25
C ALA A 50 4.21 -3.08 -6.53
N VAL A 51 4.17 -4.41 -6.64
CA VAL A 51 4.58 -5.17 -7.83
C VAL A 51 3.70 -4.87 -9.05
N ASP A 52 2.38 -4.69 -8.87
CA ASP A 52 1.48 -4.30 -9.96
C ASP A 52 1.81 -2.89 -10.47
N TYR A 53 2.18 -1.97 -9.57
CA TYR A 53 2.61 -0.61 -9.95
C TYR A 53 3.98 -0.60 -10.64
N ALA A 54 4.81 -1.62 -10.44
CA ALA A 54 6.08 -1.83 -11.11
C ALA A 54 5.96 -2.51 -12.49
N ASP A 55 4.73 -2.77 -12.96
CA ASP A 55 4.44 -3.48 -14.21
C ASP A 55 5.03 -4.91 -14.23
N GLU A 56 5.15 -5.53 -13.05
CA GLU A 56 5.58 -6.90 -12.85
C GLU A 56 4.40 -7.83 -12.50
N LYS A 57 4.61 -9.15 -12.61
CA LYS A 57 3.56 -10.12 -12.31
C LYS A 57 3.38 -10.28 -10.80
N SER A 58 2.22 -9.86 -10.30
CA SER A 58 1.84 -10.03 -8.90
C SER A 58 1.20 -11.39 -8.60
N LEU A 59 0.72 -11.54 -7.36
CA LEU A 59 0.02 -12.75 -6.90
C LEU A 59 -1.38 -12.90 -7.52
N LEU A 60 -2.01 -11.78 -7.89
CA LEU A 60 -3.39 -11.74 -8.37
C LEU A 60 -3.39 -11.36 -9.85
N ASP A 61 -4.26 -12.02 -10.62
CA ASP A 61 -4.49 -11.66 -12.01
C ASP A 61 -5.54 -10.53 -12.12
N ASP A 62 -5.58 -9.86 -13.27
CA ASP A 62 -6.57 -8.83 -13.63
C ASP A 62 -6.63 -7.59 -12.70
N ILE A 63 -5.50 -7.20 -12.12
CA ILE A 63 -5.39 -5.99 -11.30
C ILE A 63 -5.33 -4.73 -12.17
N VAL A 64 -6.16 -3.74 -11.84
CA VAL A 64 -6.09 -2.40 -12.42
C VAL A 64 -5.40 -1.45 -11.45
N VAL A 65 -4.29 -0.87 -11.88
CA VAL A 65 -3.56 0.15 -11.11
C VAL A 65 -4.02 1.54 -11.50
N PHE A 66 -4.23 2.40 -10.50
CA PHE A 66 -4.53 3.80 -10.72
C PHE A 66 -3.24 4.56 -10.99
N ARG A 67 -3.08 5.07 -12.21
CA ARG A 67 -1.95 5.94 -12.59
C ARG A 67 -2.47 7.31 -12.96
N ILE A 68 -1.86 8.34 -12.38
CA ILE A 68 -2.05 9.72 -12.82
C ILE A 68 -0.91 10.00 -13.80
N PHE A 69 -1.27 10.20 -15.06
CA PHE A 69 -0.35 10.80 -16.02
C PHE A 69 -0.58 12.30 -15.91
N ASP A 70 0.40 13.02 -15.36
CA ASP A 70 0.36 14.48 -15.41
C ASP A 70 0.28 14.91 -16.88
N LEU A 71 -0.69 15.79 -17.20
CA LEU A 71 -0.76 16.53 -18.47
C LEU A 71 0.32 17.60 -18.51
#